data_AF-A0A379AES1-F1
#
_entry.id   AF-A0A379AES1-F1
#
_cell.length_a   1.000
_cell.length_b   1.000
_cell.length_c   1.000
_cell.angle_alpha   90.00
_cell.angle_beta   90.00
_cell.angle_gamma   90.00
#
_symmetry.space_group_name_H-M   'P 1'
#
loop_
_entity.id
_entity.type
_entity.pdbx_description
1 polymer ?
#
loop_
_entity_poly.entity_id
_entity_poly.type
_entity_poly.pdbx_seq_one_letter_code
_entity_poly.pdbx_strand_id
1 'polypeptide(L)'
;MVKILVDENMPYARELFSRTGDVVAVPGRPLPVAELADADGLMVRSVTQVNEALLAGKPVKFVGTATAGTDHIDETWLQQAGIAFSAAPGCNAIAVVEYVFSALLLLAERDGFQLRDRTVGIVGVR
;
A
#
# COMPACT_ATOMS: atom_id res chain seq x y z
N MET A 1 -23.69 7.21 6.70
CA MET A 1 -22.77 6.08 6.94
C MET A 1 -21.54 6.33 6.10
N VAL A 2 -20.33 6.06 6.59
CA VAL A 2 -19.09 6.39 5.87
C VAL A 2 -19.00 5.54 4.60
N LYS A 3 -18.88 6.15 3.41
CA LYS A 3 -18.65 5.43 2.14
C LYS A 3 -17.15 5.26 1.90
N ILE A 4 -16.70 4.02 1.75
CA ILE A 4 -15.28 3.66 1.57
C ILE A 4 -15.11 2.99 0.22
N LEU A 5 -14.37 3.62 -0.68
CA LEU A 5 -13.93 2.98 -1.91
C LEU A 5 -12.68 2.15 -1.65
N VAL A 6 -12.65 0.92 -2.15
CA VAL A 6 -11.48 0.04 -2.05
C VAL A 6 -11.11 -0.47 -3.43
N ASP A 7 -9.82 -0.59 -3.72
CA ASP A 7 -9.34 -1.32 -4.90
C ASP A 7 -9.88 -2.77 -4.84
N GLU A 8 -10.54 -3.21 -5.92
CA GLU A 8 -11.17 -4.53 -6.01
C GLU A 8 -10.18 -5.70 -5.83
N ASN A 9 -8.90 -5.46 -6.09
CA ASN A 9 -7.82 -6.43 -5.95
C ASN A 9 -7.03 -6.26 -4.64
N MET A 10 -7.52 -5.44 -3.71
CA MET A 10 -6.97 -5.36 -2.35
C MET A 10 -7.50 -6.52 -1.51
N PRO A 11 -6.62 -7.44 -1.06
CA PRO A 11 -7.04 -8.63 -0.34
C PRO A 11 -7.73 -8.26 0.98
N TYR A 12 -8.82 -8.97 1.31
CA TYR A 12 -9.62 -8.79 2.53
C TYR A 12 -10.25 -7.40 2.72
N ALA A 13 -10.13 -6.48 1.75
CA ALA A 13 -10.57 -5.09 1.92
C ALA A 13 -12.05 -4.99 2.31
N ARG A 14 -12.93 -5.71 1.59
CA ARG A 14 -14.36 -5.71 1.89
C ARG A 14 -14.66 -6.23 3.30
N GLU A 15 -14.08 -7.36 3.68
CA GLU A 15 -14.31 -7.96 5.00
C GLU A 15 -13.87 -7.06 6.16
N LEU A 16 -12.73 -6.38 5.99
CA LEU A 16 -12.16 -5.52 7.03
C LEU A 16 -12.86 -4.16 7.10
N PHE A 17 -13.04 -3.48 5.97
CA PHE A 17 -13.60 -2.11 5.95
C PHE A 17 -15.12 -2.09 6.10
N SER A 18 -15.86 -3.17 5.80
CA SER A 18 -17.31 -3.23 6.06
C SER A 18 -17.66 -3.17 7.55
N ARG A 19 -16.66 -3.26 8.44
CA ARG A 19 -16.83 -3.08 9.89
C ARG A 19 -16.94 -1.61 10.30
N THR A 20 -16.51 -0.68 9.44
CA THR A 20 -16.45 0.77 9.73
C THR A 20 -17.25 1.64 8.78
N GLY A 21 -17.71 1.11 7.64
CA GLY A 21 -18.50 1.85 6.67
C GLY A 21 -19.11 0.97 5.59
N ASP A 22 -19.80 1.60 4.64
CA ASP A 22 -20.29 0.97 3.42
C ASP A 22 -19.14 0.89 2.41
N VAL A 23 -18.88 -0.30 1.87
CA VAL A 23 -17.69 -0.58 1.05
C VAL A 23 -18.09 -0.81 -0.39
N VAL A 24 -17.50 -0.03 -1.29
CA VAL A 24 -17.63 -0.19 -2.74
C VAL A 24 -16.27 -0.58 -3.31
N ALA A 25 -16.20 -1.78 -3.89
CA ALA A 25 -15.01 -2.24 -4.61
C ALA A 25 -15.00 -1.61 -6.01
N VAL A 26 -13.87 -1.01 -6.39
CA VAL A 26 -13.69 -0.34 -7.68
C VAL A 26 -12.37 -0.77 -8.33
N PRO A 27 -12.26 -0.77 -9.66
CA PRO A 27 -10.98 -0.98 -10.32
C PRO A 27 -9.99 0.13 -9.97
N GLY A 28 -8.73 -0.23 -9.69
CA GLY A 28 -7.68 0.74 -9.40
C GLY A 28 -7.19 1.53 -10.62
N ARG A 29 -7.43 1.00 -11.85
CA ARG A 29 -7.08 1.66 -13.12
C ARG A 29 -7.98 1.17 -14.28
N PRO A 30 -8.79 2.05 -14.90
CA PRO A 30 -9.11 3.41 -14.44
C PRO A 30 -10.03 3.38 -13.21
N LEU A 31 -9.80 4.31 -12.28
CA LEU A 31 -10.71 4.51 -11.14
C LEU A 31 -11.98 5.26 -11.61
N PRO A 32 -13.19 4.78 -11.32
CA PRO A 32 -14.42 5.46 -11.71
C PRO A 32 -14.61 6.77 -10.92
N VAL A 33 -14.28 7.92 -11.52
CA VAL A 33 -14.32 9.24 -10.86
C VAL A 33 -15.71 9.63 -10.35
N ALA A 34 -16.77 9.05 -10.92
CA ALA A 34 -18.13 9.22 -10.45
C ALA A 34 -18.33 8.66 -9.03
N GLU A 35 -17.69 7.54 -8.68
CA GLU A 35 -17.78 6.92 -7.35
C GLU A 35 -17.13 7.77 -6.26
N LEU A 36 -16.21 8.67 -6.63
CA LEU A 36 -15.57 9.61 -5.69
C LEU A 36 -16.49 10.75 -5.28
N ALA A 37 -17.64 10.96 -5.95
CA ALA A 37 -18.48 12.14 -5.71
C ALA A 37 -19.08 12.19 -4.30
N ASP A 38 -19.26 11.03 -3.67
CA ASP A 38 -19.87 10.81 -2.36
C ASP A 38 -19.01 9.92 -1.44
N ALA A 39 -17.75 9.67 -1.81
CA ALA A 39 -16.83 8.85 -1.03
C ALA A 39 -16.18 9.63 0.13
N ASP A 40 -16.19 9.05 1.33
CA ASP A 40 -15.49 9.60 2.50
C ASP A 40 -14.04 9.12 2.59
N GLY A 41 -13.77 7.89 2.16
CA GLY A 41 -12.45 7.25 2.22
C GLY A 41 -12.09 6.51 0.95
N LEU A 42 -10.80 6.49 0.62
CA LEU A 42 -10.24 5.84 -0.57
C LEU A 42 -9.07 4.93 -0.18
N MET A 43 -9.18 3.63 -0.44
CA MET A 43 -8.15 2.63 -0.16
C MET A 43 -7.60 2.08 -1.48
N VAL A 44 -6.34 2.39 -1.79
CA VAL A 44 -5.73 2.10 -3.10
C VAL A 44 -4.53 1.15 -2.99
N ARG A 45 -4.08 0.71 -4.17
CA ARG A 45 -2.79 0.08 -4.41
C ARG A 45 -1.93 1.00 -5.29
N SER A 46 -0.70 0.60 -5.59
CA SER A 46 0.26 1.38 -6.40
C SER A 46 -0.18 1.69 -7.83
N VAL A 47 -1.24 1.05 -8.34
CA VAL A 47 -1.75 1.27 -9.70
C VAL A 47 -2.52 2.58 -9.83
N THR A 48 -3.07 3.11 -8.74
CA THR A 48 -3.87 4.35 -8.72
C THR A 48 -2.95 5.52 -8.38
N GLN A 49 -2.88 6.51 -9.27
CA GLN A 49 -2.17 7.77 -8.99
C GLN A 49 -3.09 8.70 -8.20
N VAL A 50 -2.73 9.04 -6.97
CA VAL A 50 -3.54 9.89 -6.09
C VAL A 50 -2.89 11.26 -5.98
N ASN A 51 -3.55 12.25 -6.57
CA ASN A 51 -3.09 13.63 -6.66
C ASN A 51 -4.27 14.59 -6.75
N GLU A 52 -3.97 15.89 -6.93
CA GLU A 52 -4.96 16.94 -7.08
C GLU A 52 -5.98 16.64 -8.18
N ALA A 53 -5.51 16.21 -9.35
CA ALA A 53 -6.39 15.96 -10.49
C ALA A 53 -7.43 14.86 -10.21
N LEU A 54 -7.13 13.92 -9.33
CA LEU A 54 -8.06 12.86 -8.94
C LEU A 54 -9.08 13.32 -7.89
N LEU A 55 -8.63 14.08 -6.88
CA LEU A 55 -9.39 14.31 -5.64
C LEU A 55 -9.90 15.74 -5.44
N ALA A 56 -9.47 16.71 -6.25
CA ALA A 56 -9.94 18.09 -6.13
C ALA A 56 -11.48 18.16 -6.25
N GLY A 57 -12.11 18.83 -5.27
CA GLY A 57 -13.56 18.99 -5.21
C GLY A 57 -14.33 17.72 -4.80
N LYS A 58 -13.64 16.65 -4.37
CA LYS A 58 -14.28 15.43 -3.84
C LYS A 58 -14.35 15.48 -2.31
N PRO A 59 -15.37 14.85 -1.68
CA PRO A 59 -15.52 14.85 -0.22
C PRO A 59 -14.60 13.88 0.52
N VAL A 60 -13.63 13.25 -0.17
CA VAL A 60 -12.69 12.29 0.42
C VAL A 60 -11.86 12.96 1.51
N LYS A 61 -11.88 12.39 2.72
CA LYS A 61 -11.15 12.90 3.90
C LYS A 61 -9.97 12.04 4.30
N PHE A 62 -9.91 10.80 3.79
CA PHE A 62 -8.86 9.85 4.11
C PHE A 62 -8.45 9.04 2.89
N VAL A 63 -7.13 8.93 2.68
CA VAL A 63 -6.51 8.05 1.68
C VAL A 63 -5.63 7.03 2.39
N GLY A 64 -5.89 5.75 2.14
CA GLY A 64 -5.03 4.64 2.56
C GLY A 64 -4.39 3.98 1.35
N THR A 65 -3.10 3.63 1.44
CA THR A 65 -2.46 2.77 0.43
C THR A 65 -1.96 1.47 1.06
N ALA A 66 -2.36 0.34 0.49
CA ALA A 66 -1.92 -1.00 0.92
C ALA A 66 -0.53 -1.33 0.33
N THR A 67 0.42 -0.39 0.44
CA THR A 67 1.76 -0.47 -0.14
C THR A 67 2.81 0.05 0.83
N ALA A 68 4.03 -0.49 0.73
CA ALA A 68 5.18 0.01 1.49
C ALA A 68 5.71 1.35 0.95
N GLY A 69 5.76 1.49 -0.38
CA GLY A 69 6.15 2.74 -1.05
C GLY A 69 4.96 3.68 -1.29
N THR A 70 5.26 4.96 -1.51
CA THR A 70 4.26 6.04 -1.67
C THR A 70 4.46 6.86 -2.94
N ASP A 71 5.29 6.42 -3.89
CA ASP A 71 5.59 7.15 -5.14
C ASP A 71 4.34 7.52 -5.98
N HIS A 72 3.24 6.78 -5.82
CA HIS A 72 1.96 7.03 -6.50
C HIS A 72 1.02 7.97 -5.73
N ILE A 73 1.48 8.56 -4.62
CA ILE A 73 0.72 9.44 -3.75
C ILE A 73 1.41 10.80 -3.68
N ASP A 74 0.68 11.87 -4.02
CA ASP A 74 1.11 13.23 -3.74
C ASP A 74 0.83 13.60 -2.27
N GLU A 75 1.69 13.13 -1.37
CA GLU A 75 1.54 13.36 0.08
C GLU A 75 1.55 14.85 0.44
N THR A 76 2.31 15.65 -0.31
CA THR A 76 2.40 17.10 -0.10
C THR A 76 1.05 17.75 -0.39
N TRP A 77 0.44 17.41 -1.53
CA TRP A 77 -0.88 17.94 -1.87
C TRP A 77 -1.96 17.42 -0.92
N LEU A 78 -1.96 16.13 -0.56
CA LEU A 78 -2.93 15.59 0.41
C LEU A 78 -2.88 16.36 1.74
N GLN A 79 -1.68 16.66 2.23
CA GLN A 79 -1.50 17.47 3.44
C GLN A 79 -2.07 18.89 3.28
N GLN A 80 -1.81 19.56 2.14
CA GLN A 80 -2.33 20.89 1.85
C GLN A 80 -3.85 20.92 1.74
N ALA A 81 -4.44 19.88 1.16
CA ALA A 81 -5.88 19.70 1.02
C ALA A 81 -6.58 19.28 2.34
N GLY A 82 -5.81 18.98 3.39
CA GLY A 82 -6.35 18.52 4.68
C GLY A 82 -6.88 17.09 4.64
N ILE A 83 -6.40 16.27 3.70
CA ILE A 83 -6.77 14.86 3.53
C ILE A 83 -5.79 14.01 4.33
N ALA A 84 -6.30 13.23 5.28
CA ALA A 84 -5.47 12.33 6.07
C ALA A 84 -4.92 11.20 5.20
N PHE A 85 -3.66 10.83 5.41
CA PHE A 85 -2.97 9.80 4.63
C PHE A 85 -2.34 8.73 5.52
N SER A 86 -2.39 7.49 5.07
CA SER A 86 -1.66 6.37 5.69
C SER A 86 -1.17 5.37 4.63
N ALA A 87 0.09 4.95 4.78
CA ALA A 87 0.69 3.85 4.02
C ALA A 87 0.87 2.62 4.91
N ALA A 88 1.36 1.52 4.34
CA ALA A 88 1.67 0.28 5.05
C ALA A 88 3.19 -0.01 5.03
N PRO A 89 4.04 0.87 5.62
CA PRO A 89 5.49 0.69 5.60
C PRO A 89 5.88 -0.64 6.26
N GLY A 90 6.76 -1.39 5.59
CA GLY A 90 7.24 -2.68 6.08
C GLY A 90 6.28 -3.86 5.90
N CYS A 91 5.11 -3.68 5.25
CA CYS A 91 4.11 -4.74 5.07
C CYS A 91 4.64 -6.01 4.37
N ASN A 92 5.71 -5.88 3.59
CA ASN A 92 6.39 -6.98 2.90
C ASN A 92 7.85 -7.17 3.31
N ALA A 93 8.35 -6.46 4.33
CA ALA A 93 9.77 -6.49 4.72
C ALA A 93 10.21 -7.90 5.15
N ILE A 94 9.39 -8.58 5.95
CA ILE A 94 9.67 -9.96 6.42
C ILE A 94 9.76 -10.92 5.24
N ALA A 95 8.88 -10.79 4.24
CA ALA A 95 8.92 -11.66 3.05
C ALA A 95 10.25 -11.52 2.30
N VAL A 96 10.82 -10.30 2.21
CA VAL A 96 12.14 -10.08 1.60
C VAL A 96 13.25 -10.66 2.46
N VAL A 97 13.17 -10.54 3.79
CA VAL A 97 14.13 -11.16 4.71
C VAL A 97 14.14 -12.68 4.54
N GLU A 98 12.97 -13.31 4.53
CA GLU A 98 12.83 -14.76 4.33
C GLU A 98 13.34 -15.21 2.95
N TYR A 99 13.08 -14.42 1.90
CA TYR A 99 13.66 -14.67 0.58
C TYR A 99 15.20 -14.67 0.61
N VAL A 100 15.81 -13.66 1.26
CA VAL A 100 17.28 -13.58 1.40
C VAL A 100 17.82 -14.78 2.17
N PHE A 101 17.18 -15.16 3.28
CA PHE A 101 17.56 -16.35 4.04
C PHE A 101 17.45 -17.63 3.21
N SER A 102 16.37 -17.79 2.45
CA SER A 102 16.19 -18.94 1.56
C SER A 102 17.31 -19.04 0.53
N ALA A 103 17.71 -17.93 -0.08
CA ALA A 103 18.81 -17.91 -1.05
C ALA A 103 20.16 -18.21 -0.38
N LEU A 104 20.42 -17.62 0.80
CA LEU A 104 21.66 -17.85 1.56
C LEU A 104 21.81 -19.31 2.01
N LEU A 105 20.72 -19.94 2.47
CA LEU A 105 20.71 -21.35 2.87
C LEU A 105 21.00 -22.27 1.68
N LEU A 106 20.40 -22.00 0.52
CA LEU A 106 20.69 -22.74 -0.72
C LEU A 106 22.16 -22.63 -1.12
N LEU A 107 22.74 -21.43 -1.06
CA LEU A 107 24.15 -21.21 -1.40
C LEU A 107 25.09 -21.92 -0.41
N ALA A 108 24.78 -21.85 0.88
CA ALA A 108 25.54 -22.52 1.93
C ALA A 108 25.57 -24.04 1.75
N GLU A 109 24.44 -24.65 1.40
CA GLU A 109 24.34 -26.07 1.09
C GLU A 109 25.12 -26.42 -0.18
N ARG A 110 24.89 -25.68 -1.28
CA ARG A 110 25.50 -25.95 -2.59
C ARG A 110 27.03 -25.84 -2.56
N ASP A 111 27.55 -24.82 -1.89
CA ASP A 111 28.98 -24.49 -1.91
C ASP A 111 29.71 -24.99 -0.64
N GLY A 112 29.01 -25.67 0.27
CA GLY A 112 29.61 -26.34 1.43
C GLY A 112 30.20 -25.40 2.48
N PHE A 113 29.54 -24.28 2.79
CA PHE A 113 30.00 -23.33 3.82
C PHE A 113 29.00 -23.09 4.94
N GLN A 114 29.48 -22.65 6.10
CA GLN A 114 28.64 -22.22 7.21
C GLN A 114 28.33 -20.72 7.11
N LEU A 115 27.05 -20.35 7.27
CA LEU A 115 26.64 -18.94 7.26
C LEU A 115 27.30 -18.12 8.38
N ARG A 116 27.59 -18.75 9.52
CA ARG A 116 28.27 -18.11 10.66
C ARG A 116 29.69 -17.66 10.36
N ASP A 117 30.32 -18.23 9.33
CA ASP A 117 31.67 -17.89 8.89
C ASP A 117 31.65 -16.83 7.78
N ARG A 118 30.54 -16.09 7.63
CA ARG A 118 30.37 -15.05 6.61
C ARG A 118 30.07 -13.70 7.25
N THR A 119 30.58 -12.65 6.62
CA THR A 119 30.23 -11.27 6.94
C THR A 119 29.15 -10.80 5.98
N VAL A 120 28.03 -10.33 6.51
CA VAL A 120 26.90 -9.80 5.72
C VAL A 120 26.96 -8.27 5.74
N GLY A 121 27.08 -7.66 4.57
CA GLY A 121 26.93 -6.21 4.40
C GLY A 121 25.48 -5.85 4.12
N ILE A 122 24.86 -5.07 5.00
CA ILE A 122 23.50 -4.54 4.79
C ILE A 122 23.63 -3.09 4.31
N VAL A 123 23.23 -2.82 3.07
CA VAL A 123 23.23 -1.48 2.48
C VAL A 123 21.80 -0.97 2.39
N GLY A 124 21.47 0.03 3.20
CA GLY A 124 20.10 0.53 3.38
C GLY A 124 19.43 -0.13 4.59
N VAL A 125 19.47 0.53 5.74
CA VAL A 125 18.84 0.10 7.00
C VAL A 125 17.73 1.08 7.34
N ARG A 126 16.47 0.64 7.32
CA ARG A 126 15.26 1.43 7.61
C ARG A 126 14.22 0.58 8.30
#